data_AF-A0A2N2M076-F1
#
_entry.id   AF-A0A2N2M076-F1
#
_cell.length_a   1.000
_cell.length_b   1.000
_cell.length_c   1.000
_cell.angle_alpha   90.00
_cell.angle_beta   90.00
_cell.angle_gamma   90.00
#
_symmetry.space_group_name_H-M   'P 1'
#
loop_
_entity.id
_entity.type
_entity.pdbx_description
1 polymer ?
#
loop_
_entity_poly.entity_id
_entity_poly.type
_entity_poly.pdbx_seq_one_letter_code
_entity_poly.pdbx_strand_id
1 'polypeptide(L)'
;MSVYLILAVIFLCLVLEALYSGGEVALFSSDINKIKYYARKGSSAAAQAVKLKEHPEWFISTSLIGTNLAIIIASTLATGLLIKFFGAKTGEQVAFLVLLPTLFVMLVVRSIFQHYAEQMAIRVAHFIRLSSFVFYPLAYFIAAVSRGAVNISFDPDKKTPSYITTEGLKYILGEKTQGSDILTTEKEMVSRVFDFSGLTAEKIMVPVSALTALPQTMRRKFWMKPRLQTACGRMFFMFRKRKRWGRC
;
A
#
# COMPACT_ATOMS: atom_id res chain seq x y z
N MET A 1 21.60 26.94 32.71
CA MET A 1 21.17 25.55 32.42
C MET A 1 22.38 24.64 32.63
N SER A 2 22.32 23.72 33.59
CA SER A 2 23.46 22.83 33.90
C SER A 2 23.81 22.00 32.67
N VAL A 3 25.11 21.84 32.37
CA VAL A 3 25.60 21.09 31.19
C VAL A 3 24.96 19.69 31.09
N TYR A 4 24.71 19.05 32.23
CA TYR A 4 24.01 17.78 32.34
C TYR A 4 22.57 17.80 31.78
N LEU A 5 21.82 18.89 31.97
CA LEU A 5 20.47 19.03 31.41
C LEU A 5 20.52 19.13 29.88
N ILE A 6 21.49 19.86 29.34
CA ILE A 6 21.66 20.00 27.89
C ILE A 6 22.01 18.65 27.27
N LEU A 7 22.93 17.90 27.89
CA LEU A 7 23.29 16.54 27.46
C LEU A 7 22.10 15.57 27.54
N ALA A 8 21.29 15.64 28.60
CA ALA A 8 20.10 14.81 28.73
C ALA A 8 19.07 15.11 27.62
N VAL A 9 18.87 16.38 27.27
CA VAL A 9 17.96 16.78 26.18
C VAL A 9 18.48 16.34 24.81
N ILE A 10 19.78 16.48 24.56
CA ILE A 10 20.41 15.98 23.32
C ILE A 10 20.25 14.47 23.20
N PHE A 11 20.54 13.73 24.29
CA PHE A 11 20.38 12.28 24.31
C PHE A 11 18.94 11.86 24.05
N LEU A 12 17.97 12.53 24.68
CA LEU A 12 16.55 12.30 24.42
C LEU A 12 16.18 12.55 22.95
N CYS A 13 16.68 13.64 22.36
CA CYS A 13 16.43 13.95 20.94
C CYS A 13 17.02 12.89 20.01
N LEU A 14 18.23 12.37 20.29
CA LEU A 14 18.83 11.29 19.51
C LEU A 14 18.03 9.99 19.59
N VAL A 15 17.53 9.64 20.79
CA VAL A 15 16.65 8.47 20.95
C VAL A 15 15.35 8.64 20.17
N LEU A 16 14.74 9.84 20.23
CA LEU A 16 13.53 10.14 19.47
C LEU A 16 13.77 10.04 17.96
N GLU A 17 14.84 10.64 17.45
CA GLU A 17 15.22 10.55 16.04
C GLU A 17 15.38 9.08 15.61
N ALA A 18 16.14 8.30 16.39
CA ALA A 18 16.40 6.90 16.08
C ALA A 18 15.11 6.07 16.06
N LEU A 19 14.15 6.38 16.94
CA LEU A 19 12.83 5.74 16.98
C LEU A 19 11.97 6.11 15.77
N TYR A 20 11.93 7.38 15.35
CA TYR A 20 11.16 7.79 14.18
C TYR A 20 11.76 7.22 12.89
N SER A 21 13.06 7.42 12.69
CA SER A 21 13.72 6.97 11.47
C SER A 21 13.88 5.45 11.41
N GLY A 22 14.26 4.80 12.52
CA GLY A 22 14.30 3.35 12.60
C GLY A 22 12.90 2.73 12.50
N GLY A 23 11.89 3.40 13.04
CA GLY A 23 10.48 3.02 12.91
C GLY A 23 9.98 3.02 11.47
N GLU A 24 10.37 4.03 10.70
CA GLU A 24 10.08 4.13 9.27
C GLU A 24 10.68 2.96 8.50
N VAL A 25 11.98 2.72 8.68
CA VAL A 25 12.68 1.59 8.04
C VAL A 25 12.07 0.25 8.45
N ALA A 26 11.74 0.06 9.72
CA ALA A 26 11.10 -1.15 10.23
C ALA A 26 9.70 -1.35 9.64
N LEU A 27 8.89 -0.29 9.51
CA LEU A 27 7.55 -0.38 8.93
C LEU A 27 7.61 -0.83 7.47
N PHE A 28 8.50 -0.22 6.68
CA PHE A 28 8.69 -0.55 5.26
C PHE A 28 9.32 -1.93 5.05
N SER A 29 10.27 -2.32 5.89
CA SER A 29 10.99 -3.60 5.75
C SER A 29 10.20 -4.80 6.33
N SER A 30 9.16 -4.55 7.11
CA SER A 30 8.34 -5.62 7.69
C SER A 30 7.47 -6.33 6.66
N ASP A 31 7.09 -7.59 6.92
CA ASP A 31 6.06 -8.29 6.15
C ASP A 31 4.67 -8.04 6.76
N ILE A 32 3.71 -7.57 5.93
CA ILE A 32 2.34 -7.29 6.39
C ILE A 32 1.61 -8.56 6.85
N ASN A 33 1.90 -9.71 6.24
CA ASN A 33 1.21 -10.97 6.55
C ASN A 33 1.57 -11.47 7.95
N LYS A 34 2.84 -11.32 8.34
CA LYS A 34 3.31 -11.67 9.70
C LYS A 34 2.75 -10.73 10.76
N ILE A 35 2.70 -9.42 10.50
CA ILE A 35 2.07 -8.47 11.44
C ILE A 35 0.58 -8.78 11.60
N LYS A 36 -0.14 -9.09 10.51
CA LYS A 36 -1.55 -9.53 10.56
C LYS A 36 -1.73 -10.81 11.37
N TYR A 37 -0.79 -11.76 11.29
CA TYR A 37 -0.80 -12.95 12.14
C TYR A 37 -0.72 -12.59 13.64
N TYR A 38 0.21 -11.71 14.04
CA TYR A 38 0.31 -11.26 15.43
C TYR A 38 -0.92 -10.46 15.90
N ALA A 39 -1.56 -9.71 14.99
CA ALA A 39 -2.81 -9.00 15.29
C ALA A 39 -3.97 -9.97 15.55
N ARG A 40 -4.11 -11.02 14.73
CA ARG A 40 -5.10 -12.10 14.93
C ARG A 40 -4.87 -12.87 16.23
N LYS A 41 -3.62 -12.96 16.68
CA LYS A 41 -3.22 -13.59 17.96
C LYS A 41 -3.57 -12.75 19.20
N GLY A 42 -4.19 -11.58 19.04
CA GLY A 42 -4.70 -10.74 20.13
C GLY A 42 -3.78 -9.58 20.54
N SER A 43 -2.68 -9.32 19.83
CA SER A 43 -1.82 -8.18 20.15
C SER A 43 -2.40 -6.86 19.63
N SER A 44 -2.84 -6.00 20.54
CA SER A 44 -3.32 -4.65 20.21
C SER A 44 -2.26 -3.82 19.47
N ALA A 45 -0.98 -3.95 19.84
CA ALA A 45 0.12 -3.27 19.17
C ALA A 45 0.30 -3.72 17.72
N ALA A 46 0.14 -5.02 17.44
CA ALA A 46 0.18 -5.54 16.07
C ALA A 46 -1.01 -5.04 15.24
N ALA A 47 -2.20 -4.96 15.84
CA ALA A 47 -3.36 -4.38 15.17
C ALA A 47 -3.16 -2.89 14.81
N GLN A 48 -2.46 -2.12 15.65
CA GLN A 48 -2.07 -0.73 15.31
C GLN A 48 -1.06 -0.69 14.17
N ALA A 49 -0.05 -1.57 14.20
CA ALA A 49 0.95 -1.64 13.14
C ALA A 49 0.34 -1.96 11.77
N VAL A 50 -0.70 -2.82 11.72
CA VAL A 50 -1.46 -3.06 10.49
C VAL A 50 -2.12 -1.77 9.97
N LYS A 51 -2.81 -1.02 10.84
CA LYS A 51 -3.47 0.24 10.46
C LYS A 51 -2.47 1.28 9.95
N LEU A 52 -1.32 1.39 10.61
CA LEU A 52 -0.24 2.30 10.21
C LEU A 52 0.34 1.94 8.85
N LYS A 53 0.44 0.65 8.55
CA LYS A 53 0.95 0.16 7.26
C LYS A 53 -0.06 0.31 6.13
N GLU A 54 -1.35 0.20 6.43
CA GLU A 54 -2.44 0.41 5.45
C GLU A 54 -2.62 1.90 5.11
N HIS A 55 -2.32 2.82 6.03
CA HIS A 55 -2.35 4.27 5.81
C HIS A 55 -1.03 4.94 6.27
N PRO A 56 0.06 4.80 5.50
CA PRO A 56 1.37 5.31 5.91
C PRO A 56 1.50 6.84 5.77
N GLU A 57 0.59 7.50 5.06
CA GLU A 57 0.61 8.93 4.71
C GLU A 57 0.84 9.83 5.94
N TRP A 58 0.02 9.60 6.98
CA TRP A 58 0.10 10.34 8.24
C TRP A 58 1.33 9.97 9.05
N PHE A 59 1.73 8.71 9.00
CA PHE A 59 2.91 8.24 9.71
C PHE A 59 4.20 8.83 9.13
N ILE A 60 4.40 8.76 7.81
CA ILE A 60 5.57 9.30 7.12
C ILE A 60 5.67 10.80 7.40
N SER A 61 4.56 11.53 7.28
CA SER A 61 4.52 12.97 7.53
C SER A 61 4.91 13.31 8.97
N THR A 62 4.37 12.57 9.94
CA THR A 62 4.67 12.79 11.38
C THR A 62 6.12 12.41 11.70
N SER A 63 6.60 11.29 11.17
CA SER A 63 7.97 10.80 11.36
C SER A 63 8.98 11.79 10.80
N LEU A 64 8.73 12.33 9.60
CA LEU A 64 9.59 13.31 8.96
C LEU A 64 9.64 14.63 9.73
N ILE A 65 8.51 15.10 10.27
CA ILE A 65 8.49 16.30 11.14
C ILE A 65 9.24 16.02 12.45
N GLY A 66 9.02 14.85 13.05
CA GLY A 66 9.64 14.44 14.31
C GLY A 66 11.16 14.31 14.22
N THR A 67 11.68 13.65 13.18
CA THR A 67 13.13 13.53 12.94
C THR A 67 13.77 14.89 12.72
N ASN A 68 13.16 15.74 11.88
CA ASN A 68 13.69 17.06 11.59
C ASN A 68 13.73 17.97 12.84
N LEU A 69 12.67 18.00 13.63
CA LEU A 69 12.65 18.76 14.88
C LEU A 69 13.70 18.25 15.87
N ALA A 70 13.79 16.93 16.05
CA ALA A 70 14.76 16.33 16.95
C ALA A 70 16.21 16.65 16.52
N ILE A 71 16.51 16.57 15.22
CA ILE A 71 17.83 16.89 14.66
C ILE A 71 18.14 18.38 14.84
N ILE A 72 17.21 19.28 14.53
CA ILE A 72 17.43 20.74 14.66
C ILE A 72 17.68 21.12 16.12
N ILE A 73 16.89 20.59 17.06
CA ILE A 73 17.07 20.87 18.50
C ILE A 73 18.40 20.29 18.99
N ALA A 74 18.68 19.02 18.65
CA ALA A 74 19.92 18.36 19.07
C ALA A 74 21.17 19.06 18.50
N SER A 75 21.17 19.39 17.20
CA SER A 75 22.28 20.09 16.55
C SER A 75 22.47 21.49 17.11
N THR A 76 21.40 22.28 17.27
CA THR A 76 21.51 23.64 17.83
C THR A 76 22.08 23.62 19.26
N LEU A 77 21.60 22.69 20.09
CA LEU A 77 22.11 22.53 21.47
C LEU A 77 23.55 22.00 21.48
N ALA A 78 23.88 21.03 20.63
CA ALA A 78 25.22 20.45 20.53
C ALA A 78 26.24 21.50 20.04
N THR A 79 25.90 22.27 19.00
CA THR A 79 26.73 23.36 18.49
C THR A 79 26.91 24.46 19.54
N GLY A 80 25.84 24.85 20.24
CA GLY A 80 25.93 25.82 21.34
C GLY A 80 26.84 25.34 22.49
N LEU A 81 26.81 24.05 22.80
CA LEU A 81 27.68 23.44 23.81
C LEU A 81 29.14 23.40 23.36
N LEU A 82 29.40 22.98 22.11
CA LEU A 82 30.73 22.87 21.53
C LEU A 82 31.44 24.22 21.42
N ILE A 83 30.73 25.27 20.98
CA ILE A 83 31.29 26.63 20.90
C ILE A 83 31.71 27.12 22.30
N LYS A 84 30.91 26.82 23.32
CA LYS A 84 31.20 27.21 24.70
C LYS A 84 32.43 26.50 25.28
N PHE A 85 32.69 25.26 24.90
CA PHE A 85 33.81 24.47 25.42
C PHE A 85 35.11 24.62 24.62
N PHE A 86 35.04 24.64 23.29
CA PHE A 86 36.22 24.58 22.41
C PHE A 86 36.55 25.90 21.70
N GLY A 87 35.71 26.93 21.83
CA GLY A 87 35.86 28.20 21.12
C GLY A 87 35.54 28.09 19.62
N ALA A 88 35.25 29.23 18.98
CA ALA A 88 34.71 29.26 17.61
C ALA A 88 35.61 28.64 16.53
N LYS A 89 36.95 28.67 16.71
CA LYS A 89 37.91 28.21 15.67
C LYS A 89 38.23 26.71 15.73
N THR A 90 38.40 26.16 16.93
CA THR A 90 38.71 24.74 17.15
C THR A 90 37.45 23.88 17.20
N GLY A 91 36.31 24.46 17.56
CA GLY A 91 35.03 23.74 17.62
C GLY A 91 34.56 23.21 16.25
N GLU A 92 34.81 23.93 15.15
CA GLU A 92 34.40 23.50 13.81
C GLU A 92 35.16 22.26 13.33
N GLN A 93 36.49 22.24 13.53
CA GLN A 93 37.32 21.10 13.13
C GLN A 93 36.99 19.84 13.93
N VAL A 94 36.75 19.98 15.24
CA VAL A 94 36.35 18.87 16.10
C VAL A 94 34.95 18.38 15.75
N ALA A 95 34.02 19.28 15.40
CA ALA A 95 32.68 18.88 14.96
C ALA A 95 32.71 18.02 13.68
N PHE A 96 33.53 18.40 12.68
CA PHE A 96 33.71 17.58 11.48
C PHE A 96 34.30 16.20 11.80
N LEU A 97 35.28 16.11 12.70
CA LEU A 97 35.88 14.85 13.10
C LEU A 97 34.88 13.91 13.79
N VAL A 98 33.98 14.45 14.60
CA VAL A 98 32.96 13.68 15.36
C VAL A 98 31.74 13.33 14.50
N LEU A 99 31.46 14.08 13.44
CA LEU A 99 30.34 13.84 12.53
C LEU A 99 30.42 12.45 11.86
N LEU A 100 31.59 12.10 11.32
CA LEU A 100 31.84 10.82 10.62
C LEU A 100 31.48 9.58 11.45
N PRO A 101 32.04 9.37 12.66
CA PRO A 101 31.70 8.22 13.49
C PRO A 101 30.24 8.26 13.95
N THR A 102 29.69 9.45 14.22
CA THR A 102 28.27 9.60 14.63
C THR A 102 27.32 9.13 13.53
N LEU A 103 27.56 9.53 12.28
CA LEU A 103 26.77 9.06 11.13
C LEU A 103 26.88 7.54 10.95
N PHE A 104 28.07 6.97 11.15
CA PHE A 104 28.26 5.53 11.03
C PHE A 104 27.45 4.75 12.07
N VAL A 105 27.47 5.20 13.34
CA VAL A 105 26.65 4.62 14.41
C VAL A 105 25.17 4.69 14.04
N MET A 106 24.72 5.83 13.52
CA MET A 106 23.33 6.05 13.14
C MET A 106 22.88 5.12 12.00
N LEU A 107 23.75 4.89 11.00
CA LEU A 107 23.51 3.93 9.92
C LEU A 107 23.42 2.49 10.43
N VAL A 108 24.30 2.11 11.37
CA VAL A 108 24.26 0.79 12.01
C VAL A 108 22.95 0.59 12.77
N VAL A 109 22.51 1.60 13.53
CA VAL A 109 21.22 1.53 14.25
C VAL A 109 20.07 1.32 13.25
N ARG A 110 20.03 2.06 12.13
CA ARG A 110 19.00 1.85 11.09
C ARG A 110 19.03 0.42 10.52
N SER A 111 20.22 -0.12 10.28
CA SER A 111 20.40 -1.51 9.81
C SER A 111 19.86 -2.54 10.81
N ILE A 112 20.07 -2.33 12.12
CA ILE A 112 19.51 -3.19 13.16
C ILE A 112 17.97 -3.17 13.14
N PHE A 113 17.37 -1.98 12.97
CA PHE A 113 15.91 -1.86 12.83
C PHE A 113 15.37 -2.57 11.59
N GLN A 114 16.13 -2.58 10.50
CA GLN A 114 15.80 -3.32 9.28
C GLN A 114 15.83 -4.84 9.52
N HIS A 115 16.83 -5.35 10.25
CA HIS A 115 16.91 -6.78 10.55
C HIS A 115 15.81 -7.27 11.49
N TYR A 116 15.45 -6.46 12.50
CA TYR A 116 14.39 -6.78 13.46
C TYR A 116 13.06 -6.06 13.12
N ALA A 117 12.80 -5.85 11.83
CA ALA A 117 11.69 -5.03 11.34
C ALA A 117 10.32 -5.43 11.90
N GLU A 118 10.03 -6.73 12.02
CA GLU A 118 8.72 -7.20 12.50
C GLU A 118 8.44 -6.84 13.95
N GLN A 119 9.40 -7.12 14.85
CA GLN A 119 9.24 -6.83 16.28
C GLN A 119 9.31 -5.33 16.56
N MET A 120 10.20 -4.63 15.85
CA MET A 120 10.35 -3.19 15.97
C MET A 120 9.13 -2.46 15.42
N ALA A 121 8.57 -2.86 14.27
CA ALA A 121 7.35 -2.25 13.73
C ALA A 121 6.18 -2.34 14.71
N ILE A 122 6.01 -3.48 15.40
CA ILE A 122 4.94 -3.65 16.40
C ILE A 122 5.14 -2.73 17.61
N ARG A 123 6.38 -2.61 18.13
CA ARG A 123 6.67 -1.71 19.27
C ARG A 123 6.56 -0.24 18.89
N VAL A 124 7.12 0.12 17.74
CA VAL A 124 7.18 1.49 17.23
C VAL A 124 5.77 1.98 16.87
N ALA A 125 4.86 1.11 16.41
CA ALA A 125 3.47 1.48 16.14
C ALA A 125 2.74 2.07 17.37
N HIS A 126 3.03 1.60 18.57
CA HIS A 126 2.47 2.17 19.80
C HIS A 126 3.06 3.54 20.11
N PHE A 127 4.39 3.66 20.01
CA PHE A 127 5.11 4.91 20.22
C PHE A 127 4.68 6.01 19.24
N ILE A 128 4.56 5.66 17.96
CA ILE A 128 4.12 6.58 16.91
C ILE A 128 2.70 7.06 17.18
N ARG A 129 1.77 6.19 17.61
CA ARG A 129 0.41 6.62 17.90
C ARG A 129 0.38 7.67 19.02
N LEU A 130 1.20 7.50 20.05
CA LEU A 130 1.32 8.47 21.14
C LEU A 130 1.93 9.78 20.63
N SER A 131 2.98 9.69 19.81
CA SER A 131 3.60 10.84 19.17
C SER A 131 2.65 11.59 18.22
N SER A 132 1.90 10.89 17.38
CA SER A 132 0.90 11.46 16.47
C SER A 132 -0.18 12.21 17.23
N PHE A 133 -0.52 11.84 18.46
CA PHE A 133 -1.43 12.62 19.30
C PHE A 133 -0.80 13.95 19.75
N VAL A 134 0.50 13.95 20.09
CA VAL A 134 1.25 15.16 20.45
C VAL A 134 1.46 16.10 19.25
N PHE A 135 1.70 15.53 18.06
CA PHE A 135 1.86 16.31 16.82
C PHE A 135 0.54 16.65 16.12
N TYR A 136 -0.59 16.05 16.54
CA TYR A 136 -1.91 16.38 16.02
C TYR A 136 -2.23 17.90 16.01
N PRO A 137 -2.00 18.67 17.10
CA PRO A 137 -2.23 20.12 17.07
C PRO A 137 -1.35 20.84 16.05
N LEU A 138 -0.09 20.41 15.88
CA LEU A 138 0.83 21.00 14.91
C LEU A 138 0.43 20.66 13.47
N ALA A 139 0.09 19.40 13.21
CA ALA A 139 -0.41 18.95 11.91
C ALA A 139 -1.73 19.62 11.54
N TYR A 140 -2.65 19.81 12.50
CA TYR A 140 -3.88 20.57 12.31
C TYR A 140 -3.60 22.01 11.92
N PHE A 141 -2.61 22.66 12.57
CA PHE A 141 -2.21 24.02 12.27
C PHE A 141 -1.63 24.14 10.86
N ILE A 142 -0.72 23.25 10.47
CA ILE A 142 -0.14 23.21 9.12
C ILE A 142 -1.22 22.94 8.07
N ALA A 143 -2.14 22.01 8.33
CA ALA A 143 -3.25 21.73 7.44
C ALA A 143 -4.24 22.90 7.36
N ALA A 144 -4.43 23.67 8.43
CA ALA A 144 -5.24 24.89 8.41
C ALA A 144 -4.58 25.99 7.56
N VAL A 145 -3.26 26.16 7.67
CA VAL A 145 -2.48 27.09 6.84
C VAL A 145 -2.49 26.66 5.38
N SER A 146 -2.30 25.36 5.11
CA SER A 146 -2.34 24.81 3.76
C SER A 146 -3.73 24.95 3.13
N ARG A 147 -4.82 24.65 3.86
CA ARG A 147 -6.19 24.90 3.40
C ARG A 147 -6.45 26.39 3.15
N GLY A 148 -5.94 27.27 4.01
CA GLY A 148 -6.03 28.72 3.81
C GLY A 148 -5.28 29.18 2.55
N ALA A 149 -4.11 28.62 2.28
CA ALA A 149 -3.29 28.93 1.10
C ALA A 149 -3.90 28.38 -0.20
N VAL A 150 -4.48 27.17 -0.16
CA VAL A 150 -5.19 26.57 -1.30
C VAL A 150 -6.47 27.33 -1.61
N ASN A 151 -7.23 27.77 -0.59
CA ASN A 151 -8.46 28.54 -0.78
C ASN A 151 -8.21 29.97 -1.34
N ILE A 152 -6.97 30.45 -1.27
CA ILE A 152 -6.52 31.71 -1.88
C ILE A 152 -6.04 31.53 -3.32
N SER A 153 -5.59 30.33 -3.70
CA SER A 153 -4.95 30.08 -5.01
C SER A 153 -5.74 29.19 -5.96
N PHE A 154 -6.74 28.42 -5.50
CA PHE A 154 -7.46 27.45 -6.34
C PHE A 154 -8.97 27.44 -6.07
N ASP A 155 -9.71 27.56 -7.18
CA ASP A 155 -11.17 27.47 -7.33
C ASP A 155 -11.74 26.23 -6.57
N PRO A 156 -12.75 26.40 -5.70
CA PRO A 156 -13.21 25.38 -4.74
C PRO A 156 -13.95 24.17 -5.36
N ASP A 157 -14.08 24.09 -6.68
CA ASP A 157 -14.89 23.07 -7.34
C ASP A 157 -14.16 21.78 -7.75
N LYS A 158 -12.85 21.67 -7.51
CA LYS A 158 -12.13 20.40 -7.71
C LYS A 158 -12.03 19.62 -6.42
N LYS A 159 -13.20 19.18 -5.93
CA LYS A 159 -13.26 17.95 -5.11
C LYS A 159 -12.51 16.88 -5.89
N THR A 160 -11.51 16.29 -5.24
CA THR A 160 -10.78 15.11 -5.70
C THR A 160 -11.72 14.21 -6.50
N PRO A 161 -11.47 13.94 -7.79
CA PRO A 161 -12.27 12.96 -8.50
C PRO A 161 -12.03 11.66 -7.76
N SER A 162 -13.06 11.14 -7.11
CA SER A 162 -13.13 9.76 -6.67
C SER A 162 -13.05 8.91 -7.93
N TYR A 163 -11.82 8.69 -8.41
CA TYR A 163 -11.53 7.85 -9.56
C TYR A 163 -11.55 6.41 -9.06
N ILE A 164 -12.70 5.97 -8.56
CA ILE A 164 -12.97 4.53 -8.43
C ILE A 164 -13.38 4.07 -9.82
N THR A 165 -12.40 3.99 -10.71
CA THR A 165 -12.55 3.22 -11.95
C THR A 165 -12.64 1.74 -11.60
N THR A 166 -13.30 0.98 -12.47
CA THR A 166 -13.39 -0.49 -12.41
C THR A 166 -12.01 -1.16 -12.27
N GLU A 167 -10.96 -0.53 -12.81
CA GLU A 167 -9.56 -0.93 -12.65
C GLU A 167 -9.06 -0.76 -11.20
N GLY A 168 -9.41 0.36 -10.55
CA GLY A 168 -9.11 0.60 -9.13
C GLY A 168 -9.84 -0.37 -8.20
N LEU A 169 -11.07 -0.76 -8.54
CA LEU A 169 -11.80 -1.77 -7.77
C LEU A 169 -11.20 -3.19 -7.99
N LYS A 170 -10.78 -3.53 -9.22
CA LYS A 170 -10.04 -4.76 -9.51
C LYS A 170 -8.69 -4.80 -8.78
N TYR A 171 -8.02 -3.66 -8.64
CA TYR A 171 -6.78 -3.53 -7.88
C TYR A 171 -7.00 -3.74 -6.38
N ILE A 172 -8.02 -3.11 -5.78
CA ILE A 172 -8.39 -3.31 -4.37
C ILE A 172 -8.84 -4.75 -4.09
N LEU A 173 -9.57 -5.38 -5.02
CA LEU A 173 -9.96 -6.81 -4.93
C LEU A 173 -8.80 -7.77 -5.25
N GLY A 174 -7.80 -7.31 -6.01
CA GLY A 174 -6.57 -8.03 -6.30
C GLY A 174 -5.63 -8.05 -5.10
N GLU A 175 -5.52 -6.93 -4.39
CA GLU A 175 -4.56 -6.71 -3.31
C GLU A 175 -5.06 -7.18 -1.93
N LYS A 176 -6.39 -7.28 -1.73
CA LYS A 176 -6.97 -7.67 -0.43
C LYS A 176 -6.87 -9.15 -0.03
N THR A 177 -6.34 -10.04 -0.85
CA THR A 177 -6.46 -11.50 -0.59
C THR A 177 -5.15 -12.27 -0.65
N GLN A 178 -4.12 -11.83 0.08
CA GLN A 178 -2.97 -12.69 0.39
C GLN A 178 -3.09 -13.44 1.75
N GLY A 179 -4.27 -13.43 2.39
CA GLY A 179 -4.39 -13.91 3.78
C GLY A 179 -5.70 -14.62 4.13
N SER A 180 -6.20 -15.51 3.27
CA SER A 180 -7.16 -16.57 3.66
C SER A 180 -7.45 -17.50 2.49
N ASP A 181 -7.17 -18.79 2.68
CA ASP A 181 -7.24 -19.89 1.71
C ASP A 181 -8.69 -20.36 1.44
N ILE A 182 -9.67 -19.45 1.46
CA ILE A 182 -11.11 -19.77 1.34
C ILE A 182 -11.81 -18.98 0.21
N LEU A 183 -11.13 -18.00 -0.41
CA LEU A 183 -11.74 -17.01 -1.32
C LEU A 183 -11.46 -17.23 -2.83
N THR A 184 -10.73 -18.28 -3.23
CA THR A 184 -10.41 -18.49 -4.66
C THR A 184 -11.65 -18.80 -5.50
N THR A 185 -12.54 -19.67 -5.01
CA THR A 185 -13.79 -20.02 -5.72
C THR A 185 -14.77 -18.85 -5.78
N GLU A 186 -14.92 -18.09 -4.70
CA GLU A 186 -15.81 -16.92 -4.66
C GLU A 186 -15.27 -15.76 -5.51
N LYS A 187 -13.94 -15.53 -5.51
CA LYS A 187 -13.28 -14.53 -6.37
C LYS A 187 -13.46 -14.86 -7.85
N GLU A 188 -13.32 -16.14 -8.22
CA GLU A 188 -13.59 -16.58 -9.59
C GLU A 188 -15.05 -16.37 -9.98
N MET A 189 -16.01 -16.68 -9.10
CA MET A 189 -17.43 -16.42 -9.37
C MET A 189 -17.71 -14.93 -9.56
N VAL A 190 -17.21 -14.07 -8.66
CA VAL A 190 -17.42 -12.61 -8.75
C VAL A 190 -16.77 -12.03 -10.00
N SER A 191 -15.54 -12.42 -10.34
CA SER A 191 -14.88 -11.98 -11.58
C SER A 191 -15.68 -12.40 -12.81
N ARG A 192 -16.19 -13.64 -12.86
CA ARG A 192 -17.00 -14.15 -13.98
C ARG A 192 -18.33 -13.40 -14.13
N VAL A 193 -18.95 -12.95 -13.03
CA VAL A 193 -20.18 -12.13 -13.09
C VAL A 193 -19.91 -10.74 -13.68
N PHE A 194 -18.80 -10.11 -13.31
CA PHE A 194 -18.40 -8.82 -13.90
C PHE A 194 -17.99 -8.97 -15.37
N ASP A 195 -17.26 -10.03 -15.71
CA ASP A 195 -16.90 -10.31 -17.11
C ASP A 195 -18.15 -10.62 -17.96
N PHE A 196 -19.19 -11.24 -17.37
CA PHE A 196 -20.49 -11.45 -18.03
C PHE A 196 -21.21 -10.15 -18.39
N SER A 197 -21.11 -9.10 -17.56
CA SER A 197 -21.73 -7.80 -17.85
C SER A 197 -21.16 -7.12 -19.11
N GLY A 198 -19.92 -7.44 -19.50
CA GLY A 198 -19.26 -6.93 -20.71
C GLY A 198 -19.25 -7.91 -21.89
N LEU A 199 -19.85 -9.09 -21.77
CA LEU A 199 -19.89 -10.09 -22.85
C LEU A 199 -21.07 -9.83 -23.80
N THR A 200 -20.77 -9.53 -25.05
CA THR A 200 -21.76 -9.50 -26.14
C THR A 200 -22.06 -10.91 -26.66
N ALA A 201 -23.28 -11.14 -27.18
CA ALA A 201 -23.72 -12.44 -27.69
C ALA A 201 -22.79 -13.02 -28.78
N GLU A 202 -22.09 -12.16 -29.51
CA GLU A 202 -21.07 -12.51 -30.49
C GLU A 202 -19.90 -13.32 -29.89
N LYS A 203 -19.52 -13.05 -28.63
CA LYS A 203 -18.38 -13.72 -27.97
C LYS A 203 -18.73 -15.09 -27.39
N ILE A 204 -20.03 -15.41 -27.24
CA ILE A 204 -20.52 -16.64 -26.60
C ILE A 204 -21.11 -17.60 -27.65
N MET A 205 -21.52 -17.11 -28.82
CA MET A 205 -22.07 -17.95 -29.88
C MET A 205 -21.03 -18.91 -30.46
N VAL A 206 -21.47 -20.12 -30.79
CA VAL A 206 -20.65 -21.08 -31.54
C VAL A 206 -20.51 -20.55 -32.97
N PRO A 207 -19.29 -20.34 -33.48
CA PRO A 207 -19.09 -19.81 -34.83
C PRO A 207 -19.69 -20.77 -35.85
N VAL A 208 -20.22 -20.22 -36.96
CA VAL A 208 -20.92 -21.00 -37.99
C VAL A 208 -20.05 -22.11 -38.60
N SER A 209 -18.73 -21.92 -38.61
CA SER A 209 -17.75 -22.93 -39.02
C SER A 209 -17.71 -24.18 -38.14
N ALA A 210 -18.10 -24.06 -36.86
CA ALA A 210 -18.14 -25.16 -35.90
C ALA A 210 -19.56 -25.74 -35.70
N LEU A 211 -20.56 -25.26 -36.47
CA LEU A 211 -21.91 -25.80 -36.43
C LEU A 211 -21.98 -27.15 -37.15
N THR A 212 -22.44 -28.18 -36.45
CA THR A 212 -22.81 -29.46 -37.07
C THR A 212 -24.22 -29.33 -37.67
N ALA A 213 -24.29 -29.03 -38.96
CA ALA A 213 -25.56 -28.92 -39.68
C ALA A 213 -25.99 -30.27 -40.26
N LEU A 214 -27.27 -30.62 -40.11
CA LEU A 214 -27.86 -31.80 -40.75
C LEU A 214 -28.64 -31.37 -42.02
N PRO A 215 -28.44 -32.06 -43.17
CA PRO A 215 -29.21 -31.81 -44.37
C PRO A 215 -30.67 -32.25 -44.18
N GLN A 216 -31.62 -31.44 -44.67
CA GLN A 216 -33.06 -31.69 -44.52
C GLN A 216 -33.55 -32.98 -45.21
N THR A 217 -32.75 -33.58 -46.09
CA THR A 217 -33.07 -34.81 -46.82
C THR A 217 -32.65 -36.09 -46.10
N MET A 218 -32.10 -36.00 -44.88
CA MET A 218 -31.58 -37.17 -44.16
C MET A 218 -32.70 -38.07 -43.59
N ARG A 219 -32.68 -39.36 -43.95
CA ARG A 219 -33.66 -40.38 -43.56
C ARG A 219 -33.60 -40.68 -42.04
N ARG A 220 -34.76 -40.79 -41.37
CA ARG A 220 -34.88 -40.98 -39.90
C ARG A 220 -34.00 -42.10 -39.30
N LYS A 221 -33.75 -43.20 -40.02
CA LYS A 221 -32.91 -44.32 -39.52
C LYS A 221 -31.44 -43.94 -39.24
N PHE A 222 -30.92 -42.87 -39.85
CA PHE A 222 -29.53 -42.45 -39.66
C PHE A 222 -29.31 -41.60 -38.38
N TRP A 223 -30.38 -41.10 -37.77
CA TRP A 223 -30.34 -40.26 -36.56
C TRP A 223 -29.90 -41.03 -35.31
N MET A 224 -30.13 -42.35 -35.26
CA MET A 224 -29.86 -43.21 -34.09
C MET A 224 -28.42 -43.73 -34.03
N LYS A 225 -27.50 -43.23 -34.87
CA LYS A 225 -26.10 -43.65 -34.80
C LYS A 225 -25.43 -43.06 -33.55
N PRO A 226 -24.74 -43.88 -32.72
CA PRO A 226 -24.17 -43.45 -31.43
C PRO A 226 -23.22 -42.25 -31.52
N ARG A 227 -22.50 -42.09 -32.64
CA ARG A 227 -21.57 -40.98 -32.90
C ARG A 227 -22.21 -39.58 -32.89
N LEU A 228 -23.51 -39.49 -33.18
CA LEU A 228 -24.25 -38.22 -33.21
C LEU A 228 -24.92 -37.89 -31.87
N GLN A 229 -25.13 -38.89 -31.01
CA GLN A 229 -25.81 -38.72 -29.72
C GLN A 229 -24.86 -38.36 -28.57
N THR A 230 -23.60 -38.78 -28.62
CA THR A 230 -22.65 -38.53 -27.52
C THR A 230 -22.12 -37.10 -27.44
N ALA A 231 -22.26 -36.28 -28.49
CA ALA A 231 -21.69 -34.93 -28.55
C ALA A 231 -22.72 -33.78 -28.44
N CYS A 232 -24.02 -34.03 -28.51
CA CYS A 232 -25.02 -32.96 -28.66
C CYS A 232 -26.29 -33.21 -27.85
N GLY A 233 -26.38 -32.60 -26.68
CA GLY A 233 -27.63 -32.44 -25.93
C GLY A 233 -28.49 -31.24 -26.38
N ARG A 234 -28.16 -30.57 -27.50
CA ARG A 234 -28.84 -29.35 -27.98
C ARG A 234 -29.33 -29.43 -29.43
N MET A 235 -30.37 -28.62 -29.69
CA MET A 235 -31.16 -28.47 -30.92
C MET A 235 -30.29 -28.40 -32.20
N PHE A 236 -30.56 -29.31 -33.15
CA PHE A 236 -29.93 -29.26 -34.48
C PHE A 236 -30.50 -28.11 -35.31
N PHE A 237 -29.63 -27.26 -35.84
CA PHE A 237 -30.02 -26.25 -36.82
C PHE A 237 -30.19 -26.89 -38.21
N MET A 238 -31.43 -26.93 -38.70
CA MET A 238 -31.72 -27.33 -40.08
C MET A 238 -31.62 -26.11 -41.01
N PHE A 239 -30.58 -26.07 -41.84
CA PHE A 239 -30.46 -25.03 -42.86
C PHE A 239 -31.21 -25.41 -44.13
N ARG A 240 -32.16 -24.56 -44.54
CA ARG A 240 -32.76 -24.58 -45.89
C ARG A 240 -31.86 -23.74 -46.81
N LYS A 241 -31.18 -24.37 -47.78
CA LYS A 241 -30.38 -23.64 -48.79
C LYS A 241 -31.28 -22.64 -49.53
N ARG A 242 -31.16 -21.35 -49.21
CA ARG A 242 -31.70 -20.26 -50.03
C ARG A 242 -30.62 -19.93 -51.07
N LYS A 243 -30.91 -20.17 -52.35
CA LYS A 243 -30.07 -19.69 -53.47
C LYS A 243 -30.09 -18.16 -53.47
N ARG A 244 -28.93 -17.56 -53.77
CA ARG A 244 -28.55 -16.13 -53.81
C ARG A 244 -28.11 -15.58 -52.45
N TRP A 245 -26.86 -15.14 -52.37
CA TRP A 245 -26.46 -13.75 -52.63
C TRP A 245 -25.06 -13.74 -53.27
N GLY A 246 -24.88 -12.89 -54.27
CA GLY A 246 -23.61 -12.68 -54.96
C GLY A 246 -22.78 -11.59 -54.26
N ARG A 247 -21.47 -11.63 -54.53
CA ARG A 247 -20.46 -10.56 -54.46
C ARG A 247 -20.81 -9.31 -53.63
N CYS A 248 -20.06 -9.08 -52.57
CA CYS A 248 -19.04 -8.02 -52.50
C CYS A 248 -18.01 -8.41 -51.44
#